data_AF-A0A7C1SZM4-F1
#
_entry.id   AF-A0A7C1SZM4-F1
#
_cell.length_a   1.000
_cell.length_b   1.000
_cell.length_c   1.000
_cell.angle_alpha   90.00
_cell.angle_beta   90.00
_cell.angle_gamma   90.00
#
_symmetry.space_group_name_H-M   'P 1'
#
loop_
_entity.id
_entity.type
_entity.pdbx_description
1 polymer ?
#
loop_
_entity_poly.entity_id
_entity_poly.type
_entity_poly.pdbx_seq_one_letter_code
_entity_poly.pdbx_strand_id
1 'polypeptide(L)' 'MKILKKTRVIELKLGKIQGYINEGISTFKGIPFAEPPIEDLRLK' A
#
# COMPACT_ATOMS: atom_id res chain seq x y z
N MET A 1 11.01 -5.51 -20.35
CA MET A 1 10.70 -5.22 -18.93
C MET A 1 9.88 -3.94 -18.88
N LYS A 2 8.61 -3.98 -18.42
CA LYS A 2 7.74 -2.79 -18.41
C LYS A 2 8.10 -1.93 -17.21
N ILE A 3 8.61 -0.72 -17.45
CA ILE A 3 8.99 0.21 -16.36
C ILE A 3 7.71 0.83 -15.81
N LEU A 4 7.38 0.50 -14.57
CA LEU A 4 6.22 1.06 -13.85
C LEU A 4 6.57 2.46 -13.35
N LYS A 5 5.80 3.47 -13.76
CA LYS A 5 5.98 4.86 -13.29
C LYS A 5 5.50 4.97 -11.84
N LYS A 6 6.23 5.64 -10.96
CA LYS A 6 5.76 5.87 -9.58
C LYS A 6 4.63 6.90 -9.53
N THR A 7 3.69 6.73 -8.60
CA THR A 7 2.68 7.77 -8.30
C THR A 7 3.30 8.91 -7.48
N ARG A 8 2.56 10.01 -7.32
CA ARG A 8 2.82 10.94 -6.21
C ARG A 8 2.65 10.21 -4.87
N VAL A 9 3.30 10.73 -3.84
CA VAL A 9 3.05 10.30 -2.45
C VAL A 9 1.66 10.78 -2.03
N ILE A 10 0.88 9.89 -1.42
CA ILE A 10 -0.47 10.17 -0.92
C ILE A 10 -0.44 10.10 0.59
N GLU A 11 -1.07 11.06 1.25
CA GLU A 11 -1.23 11.11 2.70
C GLU A 11 -2.57 10.48 3.10
N LEU A 12 -2.52 9.56 4.06
CA LEU A 12 -3.66 8.88 4.68
C LEU A 12 -3.67 9.22 6.18
N LYS A 13 -4.78 8.91 6.86
CA LYS A 13 -4.90 9.06 8.32
C LYS A 13 -3.79 8.34 9.11
N LEU A 14 -3.29 7.23 8.58
CA LEU A 14 -2.33 6.34 9.24
C LEU A 14 -0.89 6.47 8.69
N GLY A 15 -0.65 7.36 7.72
CA GLY A 15 0.68 7.56 7.15
C GLY A 15 0.68 7.84 5.65
N LYS A 16 1.86 7.77 5.03
CA LYS A 16 2.07 8.09 3.61
C LYS A 16 2.31 6.82 2.80
N ILE A 17 1.74 6.75 1.60
CA ILE A 17 1.93 5.63 0.67
C ILE A 17 2.36 6.10 -0.72
N GLN A 18 3.06 5.22 -1.45
CA GLN A 18 3.41 5.42 -2.85
C GLN A 18 3.15 4.13 -3.63
N GLY A 19 2.52 4.27 -4.80
CA GLY A 19 2.18 3.17 -5.68
C GLY A 19 2.82 3.32 -7.05
N TYR A 20 2.25 2.60 -8.01
CA TYR A 20 2.71 2.55 -9.39
C TYR A 20 1.57 2.87 -10.36
N ILE A 21 1.91 3.50 -11.48
CA ILE A 21 1.02 3.79 -12.60
C ILE A 21 1.38 2.83 -13.73
N ASN A 22 0.41 2.05 -14.18
CA ASN A 22 0.49 1.21 -15.37
C ASN A 22 -0.76 1.47 -16.22
N GLU A 23 -0.57 1.80 -17.50
CA GLU A 23 -1.70 2.00 -18.44
C GLU A 23 -2.74 3.01 -17.94
N GLY A 24 -2.28 4.09 -17.29
CA GLY A 24 -3.15 5.13 -16.71
C GLY A 24 -3.80 4.77 -15.38
N ILE A 25 -3.66 3.52 -14.91
CA ILE A 25 -4.23 3.05 -13.64
C ILE A 25 -3.18 3.15 -12.54
N SER A 26 -3.55 3.82 -11.43
CA SER A 26 -2.73 3.85 -10.22
C SER A 26 -3.06 2.65 -9.33
N THR A 27 -2.04 1.87 -8.95
CA THR A 27 -2.19 0.69 -8.09
C THR A 27 -1.30 0.81 -6.86
N PHE A 28 -1.88 0.53 -5.70
CA PHE A 28 -1.21 0.53 -4.40
C PHE A 28 -1.41 -0.85 -3.77
N LYS A 29 -0.32 -1.55 -3.49
CA LYS A 29 -0.34 -2.94 -3.00
C LYS A 29 0.21 -3.01 -1.59
N GLY A 30 -0.29 -3.96 -0.80
CA GLY A 30 0.21 -4.22 0.55
C GLY A 30 -0.08 -3.10 1.56
N ILE A 31 -1.15 -2.31 1.34
CA ILE A 31 -1.56 -1.30 2.33
C ILE A 31 -2.08 -2.06 3.57
N PRO A 32 -1.48 -1.88 4.75
CA PRO A 32 -1.99 -2.46 5.98
C PRO A 32 -3.33 -1.81 6.31
N PHE A 33 -4.34 -2.64 6.59
CA PHE A 33 -5.68 -2.20 6.96
C PHE A 33 -6.02 -2.48 8.43
N ALA A 34 -5.22 -3.31 9.08
CA ALA A 34 -5.33 -3.70 10.49
C ALA A 34 -3.94 -3.98 11.05
N GLU A 35 -3.86 -4.12 12.37
CA GLU A 35 -2.65 -4.58 13.04
C GLU A 35 -2.33 -6.03 12.62
N PRO A 36 -1.05 -6.40 12.45
CA PRO A 36 -0.67 -7.76 12.14
C PRO A 36 -1.19 -8.76 13.21
N PRO A 37 -1.84 -9.87 12.84
CA PRO A 37 -2.40 -10.84 13.79
C PRO A 37 -1.31 -11.78 14.35
N ILE A 38 -0.35 -11.19 15.07
CA ILE A 38 0.81 -11.86 15.67
C ILE A 38 0.74 -11.79 17.20
N GLU A 39 1.57 -12.59 17.88
CA GLU A 39 1.62 -12.66 19.35
C GLU A 39 0.22 -12.82 19.97
N ASP A 40 -0.14 -11.91 20.86
CA ASP A 40 -1.43 -11.88 21.54
C ASP A 40 -2.61 -11.64 20.60
N LEU A 41 -2.42 -11.12 19.38
CA LEU A 41 -3.49 -10.96 18.38
C LEU A 41 -3.72 -12.22 17.55
N ARG A 42 -2.87 -13.25 17.69
CA ARG A 42 -3.03 -14.51 16.95
C ARG A 42 -4.27 -15.25 17.46
N LEU A 43 -5.18 -15.56 16.54
CA LEU A 43 -6.48 -16.21 16.82
C LEU A 43 -7.41 -15.39 17.75
N LYS A 44 -7.26 -14.06 17.75
CA LYS A 44 -8.23 -13.13 18.34
C LYS A 44 -9.17 -12.54 17.29
#